data_AF-A0A6D2IF24-F1
#
_entry.id   AF-A0A6D2IF24-F1
#
_cell.length_a   1.000
_cell.length_b   1.000
_cell.length_c   1.000
_cell.angle_alpha   90.00
_cell.angle_beta   90.00
_cell.angle_gamma   90.00
#
_symmetry.space_group_name_H-M   'P 1'
#
loop_
_entity.id
_entity.type
_entity.pdbx_description
1 polymer ?
#
loop_
_entity_poly.entity_id
_entity_poly.type
_entity_poly.pdbx_seq_one_letter_code
_entity_poly.pdbx_strand_id
1 'polypeptide(L)'
;MTLRGGFPLLCQQFTALFKKNLLLTWRSKRATFLQLFSSFFLILLIFCIQEAMEANDETSASHTSVTDPKALASPPIPPCEDKFFVRRPCFDFVWSGNQSRRVTDIVSAIMANNPGRPIPSEKVFLFV
;
A
#
# COMPACT_ATOMS: atom_id res chain seq x y z
N MET A 1 -41.44 46.40 1.31
CA MET A 1 -41.88 45.04 0.94
C MET A 1 -43.01 44.65 1.87
N THR A 2 -44.21 44.39 1.35
CA THR A 2 -45.31 43.86 2.17
C THR A 2 -44.99 42.40 2.52
N LEU A 3 -45.05 42.06 3.81
CA LEU A 3 -44.79 40.70 4.31
C LEU A 3 -45.94 39.79 3.85
N ARG A 4 -45.70 38.92 2.86
CA ARG A 4 -46.68 37.91 2.41
C ARG A 4 -46.71 36.76 3.41
N GLY A 5 -47.87 36.23 3.77
CA GLY A 5 -47.99 35.02 4.63
C GLY A 5 -47.99 33.71 3.85
N GLY A 6 -47.81 32.57 4.53
CA GLY A 6 -47.98 31.22 3.97
C GLY A 6 -46.88 30.76 2.98
N PHE A 7 -47.23 29.97 1.97
CA PHE A 7 -46.29 29.47 0.96
C PHE A 7 -45.51 30.57 0.20
N PRO A 8 -46.12 31.72 -0.16
CA PRO A 8 -45.38 32.86 -0.72
C PRO A 8 -44.30 33.43 0.21
N LEU A 9 -44.48 33.36 1.54
CA LEU A 9 -43.45 33.75 2.51
C LEU A 9 -42.23 32.82 2.40
N LEU A 10 -42.46 31.51 2.27
CA LEU A 10 -41.39 30.51 2.15
C LEU A 10 -40.55 30.77 0.90
N CYS A 11 -41.19 30.98 -0.26
CA CYS A 11 -40.47 31.35 -1.48
C CYS A 11 -39.70 32.66 -1.31
N GLN A 12 -40.31 33.69 -0.71
CA GLN A 12 -39.66 34.98 -0.47
C GLN A 12 -38.42 34.85 0.43
N GLN A 13 -38.53 34.10 1.53
CA GLN A 13 -37.43 33.88 2.46
C GLN A 13 -36.33 33.03 1.85
N PHE A 14 -36.67 31.95 1.14
CA PHE A 14 -35.71 31.12 0.43
C PHE A 14 -34.90 31.93 -0.58
N THR A 15 -35.57 32.72 -1.43
CA THR A 15 -34.88 33.57 -2.41
C THR A 15 -34.01 34.64 -1.74
N ALA A 16 -34.47 35.25 -0.65
CA ALA A 16 -33.69 36.23 0.10
C ALA A 16 -32.42 35.62 0.72
N LEU A 17 -32.56 34.44 1.36
CA LEU A 17 -31.45 33.70 1.95
C LEU A 17 -30.48 33.20 0.88
N PHE A 18 -30.98 32.70 -0.25
CA PHE A 18 -30.15 32.27 -1.36
C PHE A 18 -29.33 33.44 -1.91
N LYS A 19 -29.95 34.59 -2.15
CA LYS A 19 -29.25 35.81 -2.60
C LYS A 19 -28.20 36.26 -1.59
N LYS A 20 -28.51 36.27 -0.29
CA LYS A 20 -27.57 36.63 0.77
C LYS A 20 -26.34 35.71 0.76
N ASN A 21 -26.54 34.39 0.73
CA ASN A 21 -25.46 33.42 0.73
C ASN A 21 -24.64 33.50 -0.56
N LEU A 22 -25.28 33.70 -1.72
CA LEU A 22 -24.57 33.89 -2.99
C LEU A 22 -23.69 35.15 -2.97
N LEU A 23 -24.19 36.27 -2.44
CA LEU A 23 -23.42 37.51 -2.28
C LEU A 23 -22.25 37.35 -1.29
N LEU A 24 -22.47 36.59 -0.20
CA LEU A 24 -21.43 36.28 0.78
C LEU A 24 -20.31 35.45 0.15
N THR A 25 -20.66 34.38 -0.56
CA THR A 25 -19.72 33.51 -1.29
C THR A 25 -18.99 34.28 -2.39
N TRP A 26 -19.68 35.19 -3.09
CA TRP A 26 -19.08 36.06 -4.11
C TRP A 26 -18.04 37.02 -3.52
N ARG A 27 -18.26 37.53 -2.31
CA ARG A 27 -17.28 38.37 -1.61
C ARG A 27 -16.09 37.55 -1.09
N SER A 28 -16.31 36.30 -0.68
CA SER A 28 -15.26 35.38 -0.23
C SER A 28 -14.56 34.65 -1.38
N LYS A 29 -14.00 35.41 -2.34
CA LYS A 29 -13.42 34.82 -3.57
C LYS A 29 -12.32 33.79 -3.31
N ARG A 30 -11.48 34.01 -2.29
CA ARG A 30 -10.35 33.13 -1.96
C ARG A 30 -10.80 31.76 -1.47
N ALA A 31 -11.75 31.71 -0.53
CA ALA A 31 -12.24 30.46 0.03
C ALA A 31 -12.95 29.63 -1.05
N THR A 32 -13.79 30.28 -1.86
CA THR A 32 -14.50 29.61 -2.96
C THR A 32 -13.54 29.11 -4.03
N PHE A 33 -12.48 29.88 -4.38
CA PHE A 33 -11.45 29.42 -5.31
C PHE A 33 -10.70 28.21 -4.78
N LEU A 34 -10.20 28.27 -3.53
CA LEU A 34 -9.49 27.15 -2.91
C LEU A 34 -10.37 25.90 -2.85
N GLN A 35 -11.64 26.03 -2.49
CA GLN A 35 -12.53 24.88 -2.39
C GLN A 35 -12.87 24.27 -3.75
N LEU A 36 -13.06 25.08 -4.79
CA LEU A 36 -13.31 24.58 -6.14
C LEU A 36 -12.06 23.97 -6.78
N PHE A 37 -10.88 24.56 -6.56
CA PHE A 37 -9.63 24.07 -7.12
C PHE A 37 -8.97 22.94 -6.31
N SER A 38 -9.36 22.74 -5.04
CA SER A 38 -8.80 21.70 -4.18
C SER A 38 -8.92 20.32 -4.82
N SER A 39 -10.08 20.00 -5.42
CA SER A 39 -10.28 18.70 -6.06
C SER A 39 -9.36 18.49 -7.25
N PHE A 40 -9.17 19.52 -8.08
CA PHE A 40 -8.25 19.46 -9.22
C PHE A 40 -6.80 19.26 -8.77
N PHE A 41 -6.38 19.98 -7.73
CA PHE A 41 -5.04 19.81 -7.16
C PHE A 41 -4.83 18.40 -6.62
N LEU A 42 -5.80 17.84 -5.90
CA LEU A 42 -5.70 16.47 -5.38
C LEU A 42 -5.63 15.42 -6.49
N ILE A 43 -6.43 15.57 -7.55
CA ILE A 43 -6.38 14.67 -8.71
C ILE A 43 -5.01 14.75 -9.39
N LEU A 44 -4.48 15.96 -9.60
CA LEU A 44 -3.14 16.16 -10.16
C LEU A 44 -2.06 15.53 -9.28
N LEU A 45 -2.16 15.69 -7.96
CA LEU A 45 -1.22 15.10 -7.00
C LEU A 45 -1.22 13.56 -7.10
N ILE A 46 -2.39 12.94 -7.14
CA ILE A 46 -2.51 11.47 -7.28
C ILE A 46 -1.88 11.01 -8.60
N PHE A 47 -2.13 11.73 -9.69
CA PHE A 47 -1.53 11.45 -10.99
C PHE A 47 0.00 11.51 -10.94
N CYS A 48 0.57 12.58 -10.37
CA CYS A 48 2.03 12.71 -10.24
C CYS A 48 2.64 11.57 -9.39
N ILE A 49 1.93 11.09 -8.36
CA ILE A 49 2.39 9.96 -7.54
C ILE A 49 2.42 8.67 -8.38
N GLN A 50 1.39 8.43 -9.19
CA GLN A 50 1.33 7.24 -10.05
C GLN A 50 2.46 7.22 -11.08
N GLU A 51 2.69 8.33 -11.78
CA GLU A 51 3.78 8.46 -12.75
C GLU A 51 5.15 8.30 -12.09
N ALA A 52 5.34 8.85 -10.89
CA ALA A 52 6.58 8.69 -10.14
C ALA A 52 6.81 7.24 -9.71
N MET A 53 5.75 6.50 -9.36
CA MET A 53 5.86 5.07 -9.07
C MET A 53 6.22 4.28 -10.33
N GLU A 54 5.54 4.52 -11.44
CA GLU A 54 5.78 3.82 -12.71
C GLU A 54 7.21 4.05 -13.23
N ALA A 55 7.72 5.29 -13.17
CA ALA A 55 9.11 5.59 -13.51
C ALA A 55 10.15 4.87 -12.62
N ASN A 56 9.82 4.67 -11.34
CA ASN A 56 10.68 3.89 -10.43
C ASN A 56 10.61 2.38 -10.72
N ASP A 57 9.43 1.89 -11.11
CA ASP A 57 9.23 0.48 -11.48
C ASP A 57 9.97 0.14 -12.79
N GLU A 58 9.97 1.05 -13.78
CA GLU A 58 10.77 0.91 -15.01
C GLU A 58 12.29 0.90 -14.75
N THR A 59 12.74 1.69 -13.77
CA THR A 59 14.16 1.76 -13.37
C THR A 59 14.59 0.52 -12.57
N SER A 60 13.64 -0.18 -11.97
CA SER A 60 13.91 -1.36 -11.16
C SER A 60 14.19 -2.58 -12.05
N ALA A 61 15.42 -3.08 -12.01
CA ALA A 61 15.90 -4.26 -12.75
C ALA A 61 15.08 -5.56 -12.55
N SER A 62 14.10 -5.54 -11.63
CA SER A 62 13.08 -6.58 -11.45
C SER A 62 12.17 -6.79 -12.67
N HIS A 63 11.98 -5.76 -13.52
CA HIS A 63 11.02 -5.79 -14.64
C HIS A 63 11.66 -5.89 -16.02
N THR A 64 12.99 -5.81 -16.11
CA THR A 64 13.70 -6.01 -17.38
C THR A 64 13.92 -7.50 -17.64
N SER A 65 13.54 -7.97 -18.83
CA SER A 65 13.82 -9.34 -19.29
C SER A 65 15.35 -9.54 -19.36
N VAL A 66 15.91 -10.30 -18.42
CA VAL A 66 17.33 -10.64 -18.38
C VAL A 66 17.54 -11.93 -19.17
N THR A 67 18.17 -11.84 -20.34
CA THR A 67 18.42 -12.98 -21.24
C THR A 67 19.54 -13.91 -20.74
N ASP A 68 20.42 -13.43 -19.87
CA ASP A 68 21.47 -14.21 -19.23
C ASP A 68 21.60 -13.81 -17.74
N PRO A 69 20.78 -14.39 -16.85
CA PRO A 69 20.86 -14.07 -15.44
C PRO A 69 22.14 -14.67 -14.84
N LYS A 70 22.96 -13.82 -14.22
CA LYS A 70 24.10 -14.29 -13.43
C LYS A 70 23.60 -15.31 -12.40
N ALA A 71 24.18 -16.51 -12.40
CA ALA A 71 23.82 -17.56 -11.46
C ALA A 71 23.86 -16.99 -10.03
N LEU A 72 22.69 -16.87 -9.40
CA LEU A 72 22.62 -16.52 -7.99
C LEU A 72 23.24 -17.68 -7.22
N ALA A 73 24.43 -17.46 -6.68
CA ALA A 73 24.94 -18.28 -5.60
C ALA A 73 23.85 -18.26 -4.51
N SER A 74 23.26 -19.42 -4.21
CA SER A 74 22.17 -19.56 -3.25
C SER A 74 22.57 -18.87 -1.94
N PRO A 75 22.04 -17.67 -1.65
CA PRO A 75 22.43 -16.96 -0.45
C PRO A 75 22.00 -17.80 0.77
N PRO A 76 22.72 -17.70 1.89
CA PRO A 76 22.34 -18.41 3.09
C PRO A 76 20.93 -18.01 3.55
N ILE A 77 20.19 -18.96 4.11
CA ILE A 77 18.91 -18.70 4.77
C ILE A 77 19.23 -17.96 6.08
N PRO A 78 18.91 -16.66 6.19
CA PRO A 78 19.21 -15.88 7.38
C PRO A 78 18.31 -16.34 8.55
N PRO A 79 18.73 -16.13 9.81
CA PRO A 79 17.88 -16.41 10.96
C PRO A 79 16.64 -15.51 10.92
N CYS A 80 15.49 -16.06 11.36
CA CYS A 80 14.24 -15.31 11.34
C CYS A 80 14.29 -14.02 12.17
N GLU A 81 15.15 -13.96 13.19
CA GLU A 81 15.37 -12.81 14.06
C GLU A 81 15.98 -11.57 13.39
N ASP A 82 16.67 -11.71 12.26
CA ASP A 82 17.35 -10.58 11.61
C ASP A 82 16.38 -9.60 10.93
N LYS A 83 15.07 -9.90 10.94
CA LYS A 83 14.03 -9.03 10.39
C LYS A 83 13.61 -7.98 11.43
N PHE A 84 13.41 -6.73 10.98
CA PHE A 84 12.99 -5.63 11.87
C PHE A 84 11.67 -5.86 12.62
N PHE A 85 10.76 -6.67 12.06
CA PHE A 85 9.46 -6.97 12.65
C PHE A 85 9.20 -8.48 12.64
N VAL A 86 9.59 -9.17 13.71
CA VAL A 86 9.41 -10.62 13.87
C VAL A 86 8.32 -10.93 14.87
N ARG A 87 7.36 -11.77 14.48
CA ARG A 87 6.38 -12.36 15.39
C ARG A 87 6.91 -13.69 15.93
N ARG A 88 6.77 -13.92 17.23
CA ARG A 88 7.19 -15.17 17.90
C ARG A 88 6.00 -16.14 18.01
N PRO A 89 6.21 -17.47 17.87
CA PRO A 89 7.47 -18.13 17.50
C PRO A 89 7.87 -17.83 16.06
N CYS A 90 9.18 -17.69 15.80
CA CYS A 90 9.71 -17.45 14.46
C CYS A 90 10.48 -18.67 13.95
N PHE A 91 10.34 -18.93 12.65
CA PHE A 91 10.95 -20.05 11.95
C PHE A 91 11.73 -19.52 10.75
N ASP A 92 12.90 -20.11 10.50
CA ASP A 92 13.80 -19.73 9.40
C ASP A 92 13.20 -20.11 8.05
N PHE A 93 12.57 -21.28 7.97
CA PHE A 93 11.74 -21.70 6.84
C PHE A 93 10.68 -22.70 7.28
N VAL A 94 9.68 -22.90 6.41
CA VAL A 94 8.56 -23.82 6.62
C VAL A 94 8.48 -24.81 5.47
N TRP A 95 8.01 -26.02 5.75
CA TRP A 95 7.80 -27.02 4.71
C TRP A 95 6.53 -27.84 4.97
N SER A 96 5.91 -28.30 3.89
CA SER A 96 4.77 -29.21 3.96
C SER A 96 5.29 -30.63 4.00
N GLY A 97 5.04 -31.31 5.12
CA GLY A 97 5.39 -32.71 5.30
C GLY A 97 4.40 -33.62 4.62
N ASN A 98 4.38 -33.61 3.30
CA ASN A 98 3.91 -34.79 2.60
C ASN A 98 4.90 -35.93 2.94
N GLN A 99 4.41 -37.14 3.21
CA GLN A 99 5.12 -38.32 3.78
C GLN A 99 6.28 -38.86 2.91
N SER A 100 6.81 -38.06 1.99
CA SER A 100 7.94 -38.36 1.13
C SER A 100 9.26 -38.29 1.88
N ARG A 101 9.93 -39.45 1.99
CA ARG A 101 11.31 -39.55 2.49
C ARG A 101 12.25 -38.59 1.76
N ARG A 102 12.09 -38.46 0.44
CA ARG A 102 12.90 -37.56 -0.39
C ARG A 102 12.81 -36.09 0.06
N VAL A 103 11.62 -35.62 0.44
CA VAL A 103 11.45 -34.24 0.92
C VAL A 103 12.11 -34.08 2.29
N THR A 104 11.98 -35.08 3.16
CA THR A 104 12.63 -35.09 4.48
C THR A 104 14.16 -35.05 4.36
N ASP A 105 14.73 -35.82 3.43
CA ASP A 105 16.17 -35.84 3.16
C ASP A 105 16.66 -34.50 2.62
N ILE A 106 15.89 -33.87 1.73
CA ILE A 106 16.20 -32.54 1.19
C ILE A 106 16.18 -31.48 2.31
N VAL A 107 15.15 -31.47 3.15
CA VAL A 107 15.04 -30.52 4.28
C VAL A 107 16.20 -30.71 5.26
N SER A 108 16.54 -31.95 5.58
CA SER A 108 17.68 -32.27 6.44
C SER A 108 19.00 -31.80 5.84
N ALA A 109 19.18 -31.98 4.53
CA ALA A 109 20.35 -31.49 3.80
C ALA A 109 20.41 -29.95 3.77
N ILE A 110 19.28 -29.26 3.58
CA ILE A 110 19.20 -27.79 3.65
C ILE A 110 19.62 -27.30 5.05
N MET A 111 19.08 -27.92 6.10
CA MET A 111 19.41 -27.56 7.48
C MET A 111 20.89 -27.74 7.79
N ALA A 112 21.50 -28.84 7.33
CA ALA A 112 22.90 -29.15 7.58
C ALA A 112 23.88 -28.32 6.74
N ASN A 113 23.49 -27.95 5.51
CA ASN A 113 24.37 -27.29 4.53
C ASN A 113 24.07 -25.80 4.34
N ASN A 114 23.28 -25.18 5.21
CA ASN A 114 23.03 -23.74 5.16
C ASN A 114 24.34 -22.98 5.41
N PRO A 115 24.83 -22.15 4.46
CA PRO A 115 26.11 -21.47 4.62
C PRO A 115 26.11 -20.52 5.82
N GLY A 116 27.23 -20.46 6.54
CA GLY A 116 27.41 -19.58 7.70
C GLY A 116 26.76 -20.05 9.01
N ARG A 117 25.69 -20.86 8.97
CA ARG A 117 25.13 -21.52 10.16
C ARG A 117 24.25 -22.72 9.79
N PRO A 118 24.37 -23.88 10.46
CA PRO A 118 23.34 -24.91 10.42
C PRO A 118 22.00 -24.40 10.97
N ILE A 119 20.89 -24.79 10.36
CA ILE A 119 19.54 -24.42 10.82
C ILE A 119 19.05 -25.47 11.81
N PRO A 120 18.73 -25.09 13.06
CA PRO A 120 18.31 -26.07 14.05
C PRO A 120 16.83 -26.44 13.87
N SER A 121 16.42 -27.62 14.35
CA SER A 121 15.09 -28.18 14.06
C SER A 121 13.94 -27.38 14.67
N GLU A 122 14.16 -26.71 15.81
CA GLU A 122 13.18 -25.81 16.43
C GLU A 122 12.89 -24.55 15.57
N LYS A 123 13.77 -24.25 14.60
CA LYS A 123 13.61 -23.15 13.64
C LYS A 123 12.98 -23.57 12.34
N VAL A 124 12.56 -24.83 12.20
CA VAL A 124 11.90 -25.36 11.01
C VAL A 124 10.49 -25.79 11.37
N PHE A 125 9.49 -25.13 10.79
CA PHE A 125 8.11 -25.50 11.02
C PHE A 125 7.62 -26.49 9.95
N LEU A 126 7.16 -27.63 10.43
CA LEU A 126 6.44 -28.62 9.64
C LEU A 126 4.93 -28.35 9.75
N PHE A 127 4.26 -28.11 8.63
CA PHE A 127 2.80 -28.10 8.57
C PHE A 127 2.28 -29.31 7.77
N VAL A 128 1.22 -29.91 8.30
CA VAL A 128 0.54 -31.09 7.75
C VAL A 128 -0.76 -30.66 7.10
#